data_AF-A0A1H2YJR3-F1
#
_entry.id   AF-A0A1H2YJR3-F1
#
_cell.length_a   1.000
_cell.length_b   1.000
_cell.length_c   1.000
_cell.angle_alpha   90.00
_cell.angle_beta   90.00
_cell.angle_gamma   90.00
#
_symmetry.space_group_name_H-M   'P 1'
#
loop_
_entity.id
_entity.type
_entity.pdbx_description
1 polymer ?
#
loop_
_entity_poly.entity_id
_entity_poly.type
_entity_poly.pdbx_seq_one_letter_code
_entity_poly.pdbx_strand_id
1 'polypeptide(L)'
;MKVESSLDLRYNIAAMCVAILREDIATPEQAFAIISESAYRLTDEDTQDMIKMLEQGMKLEEVGQIYGMTKAGISARISRYKKRTSQTAI
;
A
#
# COMPACT_ATOMS: atom_id res chain seq x y z
N MET A 1 -19.36 -5.47 20.65
CA MET A 1 -18.49 -6.43 19.96
C MET A 1 -19.13 -6.70 18.61
N LYS A 2 -18.57 -6.22 17.49
CA LYS A 2 -19.13 -6.55 16.16
C LYS A 2 -18.88 -8.04 15.94
N VAL A 3 -19.96 -8.81 15.77
CA VAL A 3 -19.86 -10.24 15.44
C VAL A 3 -19.38 -10.29 14.00
N GLU A 4 -18.14 -10.72 13.77
CA GLU A 4 -17.63 -11.00 12.43
C GLU A 4 -18.56 -12.03 11.77
N SER A 5 -19.10 -11.68 10.62
CA SER A 5 -19.92 -12.61 9.86
C SER A 5 -19.03 -13.61 9.14
N SER A 6 -19.55 -14.80 8.84
CA SER A 6 -18.84 -15.79 8.00
C SER A 6 -18.55 -15.26 6.58
N LEU A 7 -19.21 -14.18 6.18
CA LEU A 7 -18.91 -13.44 4.95
C LEU A 7 -17.60 -12.63 5.11
N ASP A 8 -17.41 -11.95 6.24
CA ASP A 8 -16.20 -11.17 6.54
C ASP A 8 -14.96 -12.06 6.60
N LEU A 9 -15.07 -13.23 7.23
CA LEU A 9 -13.95 -14.18 7.30
C LEU A 9 -13.53 -14.69 5.92
N ARG A 10 -14.48 -14.96 5.03
CA ARG A 10 -14.19 -15.40 3.65
C ARG A 10 -13.47 -14.30 2.86
N TYR A 11 -13.88 -13.04 3.01
CA TYR A 11 -13.20 -11.92 2.36
C TYR A 11 -11.79 -11.70 2.89
N ASN A 12 -11.59 -11.80 4.20
CA ASN A 12 -10.27 -11.67 4.81
C ASN A 12 -9.31 -12.78 4.37
N ILE A 13 -9.79 -14.04 4.32
CA ILE A 13 -8.99 -15.16 3.82
C ILE A 13 -8.66 -14.97 2.34
N ALA A 14 -9.62 -14.55 1.52
CA ALA A 14 -9.37 -14.27 0.11
C ALA A 14 -8.32 -13.16 -0.05
N ALA A 15 -8.39 -12.08 0.73
CA ALA A 15 -7.44 -10.96 0.66
C ALA A 15 -6.04 -11.42 1.05
N MET A 16 -5.93 -12.23 2.10
CA MET A 16 -4.68 -12.84 2.49
C MET A 16 -4.11 -13.74 1.39
N CYS A 17 -4.92 -14.60 0.77
CA CYS A 17 -4.48 -15.44 -0.36
C CYS A 17 -3.97 -14.59 -1.53
N VAL A 18 -4.67 -13.51 -1.89
CA VAL A 18 -4.25 -12.61 -2.96
C VAL A 18 -2.93 -11.92 -2.61
N ALA A 19 -2.78 -11.39 -1.39
CA ALA A 19 -1.56 -10.70 -0.97
C ALA A 19 -0.33 -11.61 -0.88
N ILE A 20 -0.50 -12.91 -0.60
CA ILE A 20 0.60 -13.86 -0.46
C ILE A 20 0.95 -14.52 -1.81
N LEU A 21 -0.05 -14.85 -2.62
CA LEU A 21 0.14 -15.71 -3.80
C LEU A 21 0.29 -14.95 -5.11
N ARG A 22 -0.10 -13.67 -5.19
CA ARG A 22 0.02 -12.89 -6.43
C ARG A 22 1.39 -12.21 -6.50
N GLU A 23 2.01 -12.23 -7.67
CA GLU A 23 3.40 -11.73 -7.87
C GLU A 23 3.50 -10.20 -7.93
N ASP A 24 2.40 -9.51 -8.20
CA ASP A 24 2.33 -8.08 -8.49
C ASP A 24 1.58 -7.24 -7.45
N ILE A 25 1.04 -7.87 -6.40
CA ILE A 25 0.40 -7.21 -5.27
C ILE A 25 1.09 -7.65 -4.01
N ALA A 26 1.49 -6.69 -3.18
CA ALA A 26 2.13 -7.02 -1.92
C ALA A 26 1.48 -6.37 -0.70
N THR A 27 0.56 -5.41 -0.85
CA THR A 27 -0.12 -4.81 0.32
C THR A 27 -1.51 -5.41 0.56
N PRO A 28 -1.90 -5.62 1.82
CA PRO A 28 -3.25 -6.06 2.17
C PRO A 28 -4.34 -5.17 1.59
N GLU A 29 -4.13 -3.85 1.57
CA GLU A 29 -5.11 -2.87 1.08
C GLU A 29 -5.37 -3.03 -0.42
N GLN A 30 -4.32 -3.31 -1.20
CA GLN A 30 -4.45 -3.64 -2.63
C GLN A 30 -5.20 -4.95 -2.84
N ALA A 31 -4.93 -5.96 -2.01
CA ALA A 31 -5.64 -7.24 -2.08
C ALA A 31 -7.14 -7.09 -1.77
N PHE A 32 -7.49 -6.29 -0.75
CA PHE A 32 -8.88 -5.95 -0.45
C PHE A 32 -9.54 -5.14 -1.57
N ALA A 33 -8.82 -4.21 -2.20
CA ALA A 33 -9.35 -3.44 -3.32
C ALA A 33 -9.73 -4.35 -4.49
N ILE A 34 -8.92 -5.37 -4.79
CA ILE A 34 -9.19 -6.33 -5.87
C ILE A 34 -10.43 -7.18 -5.59
N ILE A 35 -10.56 -7.69 -4.37
CA ILE A 35 -11.70 -8.54 -3.99
C ILE A 35 -13.00 -7.74 -3.95
N SER A 36 -12.91 -6.46 -3.63
CA SER A 36 -14.04 -5.52 -3.70
C SER A 36 -14.27 -4.94 -5.10
N GLU A 37 -13.53 -5.39 -6.12
CA GLU A 37 -13.57 -4.89 -7.50
C GLU A 37 -13.42 -3.35 -7.59
N SER A 38 -12.67 -2.77 -6.65
CA SER A 38 -12.45 -1.34 -6.55
C SER A 38 -11.04 -0.94 -6.98
N ALA A 39 -10.93 0.25 -7.54
CA ALA A 39 -9.62 0.82 -7.87
C ALA A 39 -8.91 1.25 -6.59
N TYR A 40 -7.76 0.64 -6.29
CA TYR A 40 -6.92 1.08 -5.19
C TYR A 40 -6.27 2.43 -5.50
N ARG A 41 -6.47 3.40 -4.61
CA ARG A 41 -5.87 4.73 -4.71
C ARG A 41 -4.88 4.90 -3.57
N LEU A 42 -3.63 5.12 -3.93
CA LEU A 42 -2.58 5.37 -2.97
C LEU A 42 -2.88 6.61 -2.12
N THR A 43 -2.85 6.45 -0.81
CA THR A 43 -3.10 7.48 0.20
C THR A 43 -1.81 8.12 0.68
N ASP A 44 -1.96 9.05 1.62
CA ASP A 44 -0.85 9.65 2.33
C ASP A 44 -0.21 8.67 3.31
N GLU A 45 -0.99 7.79 3.96
CA GLU A 45 -0.45 6.72 4.80
C GLU A 45 0.45 5.78 3.99
N ASP A 46 0.03 5.38 2.79
CA ASP A 46 0.87 4.54 1.91
C ASP A 46 2.23 5.22 1.62
N THR A 47 2.24 6.55 1.51
CA THR A 47 3.47 7.28 1.29
C THR A 47 4.35 7.33 2.53
N GLN A 48 3.74 7.42 3.72
CA GLN A 48 4.48 7.30 4.98
C GLN A 48 5.07 5.90 5.14
N ASP A 49 4.32 4.86 4.78
CA ASP A 49 4.79 3.48 4.89
C ASP A 49 5.90 3.18 3.88
N MET A 50 5.82 3.70 2.65
CA MET A 50 6.96 3.71 1.72
C MET A 50 8.21 4.34 2.34
N ILE A 51 8.07 5.49 3.03
CA ILE A 51 9.20 6.16 3.68
C ILE A 51 9.77 5.29 4.81
N LYS A 52 8.93 4.71 5.67
CA LYS A 52 9.36 3.82 6.76
C LYS A 52 10.10 2.59 6.22
N MET A 53 9.62 1.98 5.14
CA MET A 53 10.30 0.84 4.51
C MET A 53 11.72 1.21 4.04
N LEU A 54 11.88 2.40 3.44
CA LEU A 54 13.19 2.91 3.06
C LEU A 54 14.09 3.21 4.28
N GLU A 55 13.53 3.75 5.35
CA GLU A 55 14.25 3.99 6.62
C GLU A 55 14.69 2.69 7.30
N GLN A 56 13.94 1.61 7.11
CA GLN A 56 14.32 0.25 7.52
C GLN A 56 15.38 -0.39 6.62
N GLY A 57 15.83 0.30 5.57
CA GLY A 57 16.92 -0.12 4.70
C GLY A 57 16.49 -0.79 3.40
N MET A 58 15.19 -0.83 3.08
CA MET A 58 14.74 -1.29 1.77
C MET A 58 15.18 -0.33 0.66
N LYS A 59 15.39 -0.87 -0.53
CA LYS A 59 15.68 -0.09 -1.74
C LYS A 59 14.38 0.40 -2.38
N LEU A 60 14.48 1.52 -3.11
CA LEU A 60 13.34 2.07 -3.86
C LEU A 60 12.77 1.08 -4.88
N GLU A 61 13.62 0.22 -5.45
CA GLU A 61 13.20 -0.83 -6.38
C GLU A 61 12.33 -1.89 -5.70
N GLU A 62 12.70 -2.31 -4.48
CA GLU A 62 11.95 -3.31 -3.70
C GLU A 62 10.62 -2.73 -3.22
N VAL A 63 10.61 -1.50 -2.73
CA VAL A 63 9.37 -0.78 -2.38
C VAL A 63 8.50 -0.57 -3.62
N GLY A 64 9.12 -0.28 -4.77
CA GLY A 64 8.42 -0.18 -6.05
C GLY A 64 7.71 -1.47 -6.44
N GLN A 65 8.38 -2.62 -6.28
CA GLN A 65 7.78 -3.93 -6.53
C GLN A 65 6.55 -4.17 -5.64
N ILE A 66 6.63 -3.85 -4.35
CA ILE A 66 5.51 -4.02 -3.41
C ILE A 66 4.28 -3.25 -3.86
N TYR A 67 4.45 -1.98 -4.25
CA TYR A 67 3.34 -1.10 -4.59
C TYR A 67 2.98 -1.12 -6.09
N GLY A 68 3.63 -1.95 -6.90
CA GLY A 68 3.43 -1.97 -8.37
C GLY A 68 3.86 -0.66 -9.04
N MET A 69 4.89 0.01 -8.52
CA MET A 69 5.37 1.31 -8.97
C MET A 69 6.83 1.27 -9.43
N THR A 70 7.19 2.16 -10.35
CA THR A 70 8.59 2.35 -10.72
C THR A 70 9.34 3.10 -9.61
N LYS A 71 10.65 2.86 -9.49
CA LYS A 71 11.57 3.64 -8.62
C LYS A 71 11.37 5.15 -8.75
N ALA A 72 11.29 5.63 -9.99
CA ALA A 72 11.09 7.05 -10.28
C ALA A 72 9.72 7.53 -9.78
N GLY A 73 8.68 6.71 -9.93
CA GLY A 73 7.34 6.98 -9.40
C GLY A 73 7.33 7.12 -7.87
N ILE A 74 7.97 6.18 -7.16
CA ILE A 74 8.12 6.23 -5.69
C ILE A 74 8.85 7.50 -5.26
N SER A 75 10.01 7.78 -5.86
CA SER A 75 10.82 8.97 -5.53
C SER A 75 10.04 10.28 -5.73
N ALA A 76 9.33 10.40 -6.86
CA ALA A 76 8.50 11.57 -7.16
C ALA A 76 7.32 11.70 -6.19
N ARG A 77 6.71 10.59 -5.76
CA ARG A 77 5.63 10.58 -4.78
C ARG A 77 6.11 11.08 -3.42
N ILE A 78 7.20 10.50 -2.90
CA ILE A 78 7.78 10.89 -1.60
C ILE A 78 8.18 12.37 -1.61
N SER A 79 8.81 12.83 -2.70
CA SER A 79 9.24 14.23 -2.83
C SER A 79 8.06 15.20 -2.80
N ARG A 80 6.96 14.89 -3.50
CA ARG A 80 5.72 15.68 -3.48
C ARG A 80 5.06 15.68 -2.11
N TYR A 81 5.02 14.52 -1.46
CA TYR A 81 4.48 14.39 -0.10
C TYR A 81 5.24 15.27 0.89
N LYS A 82 6.58 15.18 0.93
CA LYS A 82 7.43 16.00 1.79
C LYS A 82 7.26 17.50 1.53
N LYS A 83 7.19 17.92 0.27
CA LYS A 83 6.96 19.34 -0.08
C LYS A 83 5.61 19.84 0.44
N ARG A 84 4.55 19.04 0.29
CA ARG A 84 3.21 19.40 0.76
C ARG A 84 3.18 19.51 2.28
N THR A 85 3.71 18.52 3.00
CA THR A 85 3.71 18.53 4.48
C THR A 85 4.58 19.65 5.07
N SER A 86 5.73 19.97 4.46
CA SER A 86 6.54 21.11 4.88
C SER A 86 5.86 22.47 4.66
N GLN A 87 4.99 22.61 3.65
CA GLN A 87 4.23 23.84 3.41
C GLN A 87 3.01 23.99 4.33
N THR A 88 2.43 22.89 4.81
CA THR A 88 1.29 22.89 5.74
C THR A 88 1.71 23.02 7.21
N ALA A 89 3.00 22.87 7.52
CA ALA A 89 3.56 23.00 8.88
C ALA A 89 3.85 24.46 9.31
N ILE A 90 3.35 25.45 8.56
CA ILE A 90 3.44 26.90 8.82
C ILE A 90 2.03 27.42 9.05
#